data_AF-A0A520U8Z5-F1
#
_entry.id   AF-A0A520U8Z5-F1
#
_cell.length_a   1.000
_cell.length_b   1.000
_cell.length_c   1.000
_cell.angle_alpha   90.00
_cell.angle_beta   90.00
_cell.angle_gamma   90.00
#
_symmetry.space_group_name_H-M   'P 1'
#
loop_
_entity.id
_entity.type
_entity.pdbx_description
1 polymer ?
#
loop_
_entity_poly.entity_id
_entity_poly.type
_entity_poly.pdbx_seq_one_letter_code
_entity_poly.pdbx_strand_id
1 'polypeptide(L)'
;LARSHLKIINSVSSIKGLKKNPLMVCPTVYCKSFAKGDIKNNKYLKVLAREIDPSISILWTGDEVVSQSIPQKGIKELKSLFSNPIVIWDNYYANDYCPSRFYIGPYKGRKSLDSLTEAIGINPTGMPFTDMICLSRFMGEEIDRQIIDNFDIPHEFIKVLPYFSDPFKNLPSLSLGGIDKLLKTQYKLCIEWKGDLQLEWAPFLWKFYLDLILLKKIKTGDSQFNLEQWLNRRYSDPLKKTILRN
;
A
#
# COMPACT_ATOMS: atom_id res chain seq x y z
N LEU A 1 -17.59 17.19 16.51
CA LEU A 1 -16.30 16.49 16.38
C LEU A 1 -15.11 17.44 16.24
N ALA A 2 -14.98 18.25 15.17
CA ALA A 2 -13.83 19.15 14.98
C ALA A 2 -13.50 20.04 16.19
N ARG A 3 -14.50 20.71 16.79
CA ARG A 3 -14.31 21.50 18.02
C ARG A 3 -13.76 20.68 19.20
N SER A 4 -14.16 19.43 19.34
CA SER A 4 -13.63 18.54 20.39
C SER A 4 -12.17 18.20 20.13
N HIS A 5 -11.80 17.95 18.86
CA HIS A 5 -10.41 17.72 18.48
C HIS A 5 -9.55 18.96 18.75
N LEU A 6 -10.03 20.14 18.35
CA LEU A 6 -9.35 21.42 18.61
C LEU A 6 -9.09 21.66 20.09
N LYS A 7 -10.06 21.34 20.96
CA LYS A 7 -9.85 21.42 22.42
C LYS A 7 -8.68 20.55 22.86
N ILE A 8 -8.60 19.31 22.38
CA ILE A 8 -7.51 18.39 22.73
C ILE A 8 -6.18 18.89 22.15
N ILE A 9 -6.16 19.28 20.88
CA ILE A 9 -4.98 19.81 20.19
C ILE A 9 -4.41 21.02 20.94
N ASN A 10 -5.27 21.97 21.34
CA ASN A 10 -4.87 23.16 22.08
C ASN A 10 -4.39 22.83 23.50
N SER A 11 -5.04 21.88 24.17
CA SER A 11 -4.56 21.40 25.47
C SER A 11 -3.18 20.78 25.35
N VAL A 12 -2.94 19.93 24.35
CA VAL A 12 -1.63 19.30 24.11
C VAL A 12 -0.57 20.34 23.72
N SER A 13 -0.89 21.28 22.83
CA SER A 13 0.07 22.32 22.40
C SER A 13 0.46 23.28 23.53
N SER A 14 -0.36 23.40 24.57
CA SER A 14 -0.09 24.24 25.75
C SER A 14 0.87 23.60 26.76
N ILE A 15 1.16 22.29 26.65
CA ILE A 15 2.03 21.59 27.59
C ILE A 15 3.46 22.16 27.50
N LYS A 16 4.03 22.56 28.65
CA LYS A 16 5.38 23.12 28.71
C LYS A 16 6.42 22.10 28.20
N GLY A 17 7.35 22.57 27.38
CA GLY A 17 8.41 21.73 26.80
C GLY A 17 8.08 21.12 25.43
N LEU A 18 6.80 21.05 25.04
CA LEU A 18 6.39 20.60 23.71
C LEU A 18 6.79 21.57 22.59
N LYS A 19 7.04 22.86 22.90
CA LYS A 19 7.55 23.83 21.92
C LYS A 19 8.88 23.43 21.24
N LYS A 20 9.62 22.48 21.80
CA LYS A 20 10.85 21.93 21.19
C LYS A 20 10.59 20.78 20.21
N ASN A 21 9.37 20.24 20.17
CA ASN A 21 8.96 19.12 19.32
C ASN A 21 7.79 19.56 18.42
N PRO A 22 7.91 19.49 17.09
CA PRO A 22 6.80 19.86 16.20
C PRO A 22 5.60 18.92 16.40
N LEU A 23 4.41 19.48 16.61
CA LEU A 23 3.15 18.75 16.69
C LEU A 23 2.55 18.59 15.29
N MET A 24 2.09 17.38 14.98
CA MET A 24 1.35 17.07 13.77
C MET A 24 -0.03 16.53 14.11
N VAL A 25 -1.02 16.83 13.28
CA VAL A 25 -2.40 16.37 13.48
C VAL A 25 -2.85 15.57 12.26
N CYS A 26 -3.30 14.33 12.51
CA CYS A 26 -4.10 13.59 11.54
C CYS A 26 -5.60 13.91 11.75
N PRO A 27 -6.25 14.59 10.80
CA PRO A 27 -7.69 14.82 10.88
C PRO A 27 -8.48 13.51 10.73
N THR A 28 -9.73 13.46 11.21
CA THR A 28 -10.63 12.32 10.95
C THR A 28 -10.93 12.17 9.46
N VAL A 29 -11.05 13.29 8.76
CA VAL A 29 -11.15 13.34 7.30
C VAL A 29 -9.73 13.61 6.79
N TYR A 30 -8.93 12.57 6.57
CA TYR A 30 -7.52 12.67 6.15
C TYR A 30 -7.29 12.40 4.65
N CYS A 31 -8.36 12.15 3.90
CA CYS A 31 -8.34 12.00 2.45
C CYS A 31 -9.60 12.58 1.83
N LYS A 32 -9.58 12.80 0.52
CA LYS A 32 -10.72 13.38 -0.21
C LYS A 32 -11.97 12.51 -0.15
N SER A 33 -11.84 11.19 -0.32
CA SER A 33 -13.00 10.29 -0.31
C SER A 33 -13.74 10.30 1.03
N PHE A 34 -13.05 10.55 2.14
CA PHE A 34 -13.68 10.69 3.46
C PHE A 34 -14.46 11.99 3.63
N ALA A 35 -14.22 13.00 2.79
CA ALA A 35 -14.98 14.24 2.83
C ALA A 35 -16.43 14.07 2.34
N LYS A 36 -16.72 12.97 1.61
CA LYS A 36 -18.03 12.65 1.02
C LYS A 36 -18.59 13.80 0.18
N GLY A 37 -17.75 14.38 -0.66
CA GLY A 37 -18.05 15.55 -1.49
C GLY A 37 -16.82 16.45 -1.65
N ASP A 38 -17.03 17.67 -2.12
CA ASP A 38 -15.96 18.70 -2.17
C ASP A 38 -15.44 18.98 -0.75
N ILE A 39 -14.12 18.92 -0.56
CA ILE A 39 -13.47 19.16 0.74
C ILE A 39 -13.78 20.57 1.26
N LYS A 40 -13.97 21.56 0.38
CA LYS A 40 -14.30 22.94 0.74
C LYS A 40 -15.65 23.09 1.42
N ASN A 41 -16.56 22.16 1.16
CA ASN A 41 -17.89 22.13 1.76
C ASN A 41 -17.96 21.24 3.00
N ASN A 42 -16.88 20.52 3.33
CA ASN A 42 -16.85 19.63 4.47
C ASN A 42 -16.84 20.41 5.80
N LYS A 43 -17.92 20.29 6.57
CA LYS A 43 -18.10 21.03 7.84
C LYS A 43 -17.00 20.74 8.87
N TYR A 44 -16.47 19.51 8.91
CA TYR A 44 -15.40 19.15 9.84
C TYR A 44 -14.10 19.86 9.48
N LEU A 45 -13.66 19.77 8.22
CA LEU A 45 -12.44 20.40 7.74
C LEU A 45 -12.49 21.92 7.85
N LYS A 46 -13.63 22.55 7.50
CA LYS A 46 -13.81 24.01 7.63
C LYS A 46 -13.61 24.51 9.06
N VAL A 47 -14.18 23.80 10.05
CA VAL A 47 -14.04 24.19 11.46
C VAL A 47 -12.61 23.96 11.94
N LEU A 48 -12.00 22.82 11.59
CA LEU A 48 -10.63 22.51 11.96
C LEU A 48 -9.66 23.56 11.39
N ALA A 49 -9.73 23.83 10.08
CA ALA A 49 -8.82 24.72 9.38
C ALA A 49 -8.91 26.19 9.83
N ARG A 50 -10.10 26.64 10.27
CA ARG A 50 -10.31 28.00 10.75
C ARG A 50 -9.68 28.28 12.11
N GLU A 51 -9.59 27.26 12.96
CA GLU A 51 -9.31 27.44 14.39
C GLU A 51 -8.02 26.76 14.85
N ILE A 52 -7.42 25.88 14.04
CA ILE A 52 -6.14 25.24 14.37
C ILE A 52 -4.99 26.25 14.28
N ASP A 53 -4.00 26.12 15.17
CA ASP A 53 -2.77 26.92 15.11
C ASP A 53 -2.09 26.69 13.75
N PRO A 54 -1.83 27.75 12.95
CA PRO A 54 -1.24 27.63 11.62
C PRO A 54 0.14 26.97 11.58
N SER A 55 0.85 26.89 12.70
CA SER A 55 2.16 26.23 12.80
C SER A 55 2.09 24.70 12.90
N ILE A 56 0.91 24.13 13.19
CA ILE A 56 0.73 22.68 13.35
C ILE A 56 0.58 22.03 11.97
N SER A 57 1.41 21.03 11.65
CA SER A 57 1.32 20.33 10.37
C SER A 57 0.10 19.41 10.30
N ILE A 58 -0.53 19.34 9.13
CA ILE A 58 -1.72 18.50 8.87
C ILE A 58 -1.31 17.31 8.02
N LEU A 59 -1.60 16.11 8.50
CA LEU A 59 -1.40 14.87 7.75
C LEU A 59 -2.50 14.68 6.71
N TRP A 60 -2.13 14.22 5.51
CA TRP A 60 -3.06 13.96 4.41
C TRP A 60 -2.61 12.78 3.55
N THR A 61 -3.51 11.87 3.17
CA THR A 61 -3.15 10.67 2.38
C THR A 61 -3.45 10.80 0.88
N GLY A 62 -3.98 11.96 0.45
CA GLY A 62 -4.35 12.25 -0.94
C GLY A 62 -5.84 12.12 -1.20
N ASP A 63 -6.19 11.64 -2.40
CA ASP A 63 -7.60 11.49 -2.78
C ASP A 63 -8.25 10.28 -2.08
N GLU A 64 -7.47 9.24 -1.81
CA GLU A 64 -7.89 8.01 -1.14
C GLU A 64 -7.02 7.69 0.08
N VAL A 65 -7.43 6.68 0.86
CA VAL A 65 -6.59 6.13 1.94
C VAL A 65 -5.27 5.60 1.35
N VAL A 66 -5.38 4.86 0.24
CA VAL A 66 -4.24 4.38 -0.58
C VAL A 66 -4.38 5.03 -1.95
N SER A 67 -3.69 6.16 -2.15
CA SER A 67 -3.83 6.96 -3.37
C SER A 67 -3.00 6.40 -4.54
N GLN A 68 -3.60 6.24 -5.72
CA GLN A 68 -2.84 5.88 -6.93
C GLN A 68 -1.88 7.01 -7.34
N SER A 69 -2.35 8.24 -7.23
CA SER A 69 -1.56 9.45 -7.44
C SER A 69 -2.06 10.55 -6.50
N ILE A 70 -1.19 11.50 -6.20
CA ILE A 70 -1.51 12.69 -5.41
C ILE A 70 -1.15 13.90 -6.28
N PRO A 71 -2.10 14.43 -7.07
CA PRO A 71 -1.82 15.55 -7.96
C PRO A 71 -1.70 16.86 -7.17
N GLN A 72 -0.85 17.78 -7.64
CA GLN A 72 -0.72 19.13 -7.06
C GLN A 72 -2.06 19.86 -6.90
N LYS A 73 -3.01 19.63 -7.82
CA LYS A 73 -4.35 20.23 -7.74
C LYS A 73 -5.08 19.88 -6.44
N GLY A 74 -5.02 18.61 -6.02
CA GLY A 74 -5.64 18.15 -4.77
C GLY A 74 -5.01 18.83 -3.54
N ILE A 75 -3.68 18.97 -3.53
CA ILE A 75 -2.98 19.66 -2.44
C ILE A 75 -3.28 21.16 -2.42
N LYS A 76 -3.37 21.81 -3.59
CA LYS A 76 -3.79 23.22 -3.70
C LYS A 76 -5.23 23.43 -3.21
N GLU A 77 -6.13 22.48 -3.49
CA GLU A 77 -7.49 22.47 -2.96
C GLU A 77 -7.48 22.41 -1.44
N LEU A 78 -6.68 21.51 -0.85
CA LEU A 78 -6.53 21.39 0.60
C LEU A 78 -5.95 22.66 1.23
N LYS A 79 -4.91 23.25 0.60
CA LYS A 79 -4.29 24.51 1.02
C LYS A 79 -5.21 25.73 0.90
N SER A 80 -6.31 25.64 0.13
CA SER A 80 -7.34 26.68 0.14
C SER A 80 -8.19 26.68 1.41
N LEU A 81 -8.13 25.60 2.20
CA LEU A 81 -8.74 25.51 3.52
C LEU A 81 -7.71 25.75 4.62
N PHE A 82 -6.59 25.03 4.56
CA PHE A 82 -5.54 25.07 5.58
C PHE A 82 -4.39 25.96 5.13
N SER A 83 -4.10 27.01 5.91
CA SER A 83 -2.83 27.74 5.79
C SER A 83 -1.64 26.99 6.40
N ASN A 84 -1.92 25.89 7.10
CA ASN A 84 -0.95 25.02 7.76
C ASN A 84 0.03 24.32 6.79
N PRO A 85 1.21 23.91 7.26
CA PRO A 85 2.04 22.93 6.59
C PRO A 85 1.26 21.63 6.33
N ILE A 86 1.40 21.08 5.14
CA ILE A 86 0.79 19.80 4.77
C ILE A 86 1.89 18.75 4.70
N VAL A 87 1.74 17.66 5.44
CA VAL A 87 2.62 16.49 5.33
C VAL A 87 1.83 15.32 4.76
N ILE A 88 2.37 14.70 3.72
CA ILE A 88 1.74 13.52 3.13
C ILE A 88 2.04 12.32 4.03
N TRP A 89 0.98 11.66 4.50
CA TRP A 89 1.04 10.30 5.01
C TRP A 89 0.73 9.36 3.85
N ASP A 90 1.75 8.72 3.29
CA ASP A 90 1.60 7.94 2.07
C ASP A 90 1.48 6.44 2.33
N ASN A 91 0.29 5.88 2.11
CA ASN A 91 0.04 4.43 2.23
C ASN A 91 0.33 3.65 0.95
N TYR A 92 1.11 4.20 -0.01
CA TYR A 92 1.39 3.55 -1.30
C TYR A 92 1.93 2.11 -1.16
N TYR A 93 2.75 1.87 -0.14
CA TYR A 93 3.35 0.56 0.17
C TYR A 93 2.66 -0.19 1.32
N ALA A 94 1.63 0.38 1.93
CA ALA A 94 0.91 -0.27 3.02
C ALA A 94 0.26 -1.58 2.54
N ASN A 95 0.26 -2.60 3.38
CA ASN A 95 -0.38 -3.88 3.07
C ASN A 95 -1.21 -4.47 4.23
N ASP A 96 -1.39 -3.72 5.32
CA ASP A 96 -2.23 -4.09 6.47
C ASP A 96 -3.68 -4.39 6.06
N TYR A 97 -4.21 -3.68 5.06
CA TYR A 97 -5.54 -3.91 4.49
C TYR A 97 -5.61 -5.13 3.55
N CYS A 98 -4.46 -5.67 3.11
CA CYS A 98 -4.37 -6.79 2.18
C CYS A 98 -3.30 -7.81 2.60
N PRO A 99 -3.48 -8.53 3.73
CA PRO A 99 -2.43 -9.33 4.38
C PRO A 99 -1.93 -10.54 3.55
N SER A 100 -2.48 -10.77 2.35
CA SER A 100 -2.03 -11.79 1.41
C SER A 100 -1.16 -11.25 0.27
N ARG A 101 -0.83 -9.94 0.28
CA ARG A 101 0.03 -9.29 -0.72
C ARG A 101 0.99 -8.30 -0.05
N PHE A 102 2.04 -7.96 -0.77
CA PHE A 102 2.95 -6.84 -0.49
C PHE A 102 3.34 -6.18 -1.81
N TYR A 103 3.90 -4.98 -1.74
CA TYR A 103 4.25 -4.18 -2.91
C TYR A 103 5.65 -3.57 -2.78
N ILE A 104 6.52 -3.77 -3.76
CA ILE A 104 7.91 -3.28 -3.79
C ILE A 104 8.31 -2.61 -5.12
N GLY A 105 7.32 -2.31 -5.97
CA GLY A 105 7.58 -1.63 -7.23
C GLY A 105 8.02 -0.17 -7.04
N PRO A 106 8.35 0.53 -8.14
CA PRO A 106 8.80 1.93 -8.09
C PRO A 106 7.83 2.88 -7.37
N TYR A 107 8.36 3.81 -6.57
CA TYR A 107 7.55 4.86 -5.94
C TYR A 107 7.12 5.89 -6.98
N LYS A 108 5.80 6.10 -7.14
CA LYS A 108 5.26 6.92 -8.23
C LYS A 108 3.97 7.66 -7.88
N GLY A 109 3.64 8.64 -8.71
CA GLY A 109 2.38 9.40 -8.63
C GLY A 109 2.41 10.60 -7.68
N ARG A 110 3.58 10.96 -7.13
CA ARG A 110 3.78 12.10 -6.19
C ARG A 110 4.75 13.15 -6.75
N LYS A 111 4.82 13.28 -8.07
CA LYS A 111 5.75 14.20 -8.73
C LYS A 111 5.47 15.65 -8.36
N SER A 112 6.53 16.41 -8.10
CA SER A 112 6.51 17.87 -7.89
C SER A 112 5.68 18.32 -6.67
N LEU A 113 5.55 17.50 -5.62
CA LEU A 113 4.85 17.89 -4.40
C LEU A 113 5.70 18.75 -3.46
N ASP A 114 7.03 18.72 -3.57
CA ASP A 114 7.98 19.38 -2.67
C ASP A 114 7.71 20.88 -2.46
N SER A 115 7.20 21.57 -3.48
CA SER A 115 6.84 23.00 -3.38
C SER A 115 5.51 23.27 -2.66
N LEU A 116 4.69 22.24 -2.45
CA LEU A 116 3.34 22.33 -1.91
C LEU A 116 3.19 21.62 -0.56
N THR A 117 4.11 20.75 -0.19
CA THR A 117 4.07 19.98 1.05
C THR A 117 5.35 20.22 1.85
N GLU A 118 5.25 20.17 3.17
CA GLU A 118 6.41 20.26 4.07
C GLU A 118 7.25 18.98 4.01
N ALA A 119 6.59 17.82 3.94
CA ALA A 119 7.25 16.53 3.87
C ALA A 119 6.32 15.45 3.28
N ILE A 120 6.92 14.32 2.93
CA ILE A 120 6.23 13.07 2.63
C ILE A 120 6.82 12.00 3.54
N GLY A 121 5.96 11.33 4.32
CA GLY A 121 6.30 10.15 5.09
C GLY A 121 5.56 8.94 4.54
N ILE A 122 6.29 7.86 4.24
CA ILE A 122 5.67 6.60 3.79
C ILE A 122 5.23 5.77 4.99
N ASN A 123 4.08 5.11 4.87
CA ASN A 123 3.66 3.99 5.70
C ASN A 123 3.86 2.70 4.89
N PRO A 124 4.94 1.94 5.14
CA PRO A 124 5.31 0.79 4.31
C PRO A 124 4.62 -0.49 4.81
N THR A 125 5.26 -1.65 4.67
CA THR A 125 4.65 -2.96 4.91
C THR A 125 4.68 -3.41 6.37
N GLY A 126 5.54 -2.81 7.20
CA GLY A 126 5.79 -3.25 8.58
C GLY A 126 6.71 -4.47 8.67
N MET A 127 7.24 -4.95 7.54
CA MET A 127 8.24 -6.01 7.47
C MET A 127 9.62 -5.35 7.28
N PRO A 128 10.54 -5.42 8.26
CA PRO A 128 11.77 -4.62 8.25
C PRO A 128 12.62 -4.72 7.00
N PHE A 129 12.83 -5.93 6.44
CA PHE A 129 13.70 -6.10 5.28
C PHE A 129 13.00 -5.65 3.99
N THR A 130 11.70 -5.89 3.88
CA THR A 130 10.88 -5.36 2.77
C THR A 130 10.80 -3.84 2.83
N ASP A 131 10.70 -3.26 4.02
CA ASP A 131 10.62 -1.82 4.22
C ASP A 131 11.92 -1.11 3.86
N MET A 132 13.08 -1.78 3.99
CA MET A 132 14.34 -1.27 3.43
C MET A 132 14.26 -1.09 1.91
N ILE A 133 13.63 -2.02 1.18
CA ILE A 133 13.41 -1.90 -0.27
C ILE A 133 12.47 -0.72 -0.56
N CYS A 134 11.35 -0.61 0.17
CA CYS A 134 10.40 0.50 0.02
C CYS A 134 11.06 1.86 0.27
N LEU A 135 11.89 1.98 1.31
CA LEU A 135 12.65 3.18 1.61
C LEU A 135 13.68 3.50 0.52
N SER A 136 14.38 2.48 0.00
CA SER A 136 15.35 2.67 -1.08
C SER A 136 14.69 3.22 -2.35
N ARG A 137 13.53 2.67 -2.73
CA ARG A 137 12.68 3.17 -3.83
C ARG A 137 12.06 4.53 -3.58
N PHE A 138 11.83 4.88 -2.31
CA PHE A 138 11.30 6.18 -1.94
C PHE A 138 12.37 7.27 -2.04
N MET A 139 13.60 6.96 -1.63
CA MET A 139 14.73 7.89 -1.62
C MET A 139 15.44 8.02 -2.98
N GLY A 140 15.31 7.03 -3.86
CA GLY A 140 16.00 6.99 -5.15
C GLY A 140 15.16 6.44 -6.29
N GLU A 141 15.71 6.48 -7.49
CA GLU A 141 15.07 5.95 -8.71
C GLU A 141 15.62 4.56 -9.09
N GLU A 142 15.91 3.72 -8.09
CA GLU A 142 16.44 2.38 -8.35
C GLU A 142 15.48 1.60 -9.25
N ILE A 143 16.03 0.95 -10.27
CA ILE A 143 15.26 0.08 -11.16
C ILE A 143 15.14 -1.32 -10.56
N ASP A 144 14.20 -2.11 -11.08
CA ASP A 144 13.89 -3.45 -10.56
C ASP A 144 15.11 -4.36 -10.47
N ARG A 145 16.02 -4.29 -11.46
CA ARG A 145 17.26 -5.07 -11.45
C ARG A 145 18.18 -4.66 -10.30
N GLN A 146 18.33 -3.37 -10.03
CA GLN A 146 19.17 -2.88 -8.94
C GLN A 146 18.65 -3.34 -7.58
N ILE A 147 17.33 -3.30 -7.34
CA ILE A 147 16.76 -3.86 -6.11
C ILE A 147 17.07 -5.35 -5.98
N ILE A 148 16.90 -6.10 -7.06
CA ILE A 148 17.13 -7.54 -7.02
C ILE A 148 18.58 -7.86 -6.67
N ASP A 149 19.52 -7.13 -7.26
CA ASP A 149 20.95 -7.33 -7.04
C ASP A 149 21.39 -6.82 -5.65
N ASN A 150 20.89 -5.65 -5.21
CA ASN A 150 21.28 -5.02 -3.94
C ASN A 150 20.74 -5.74 -2.71
N PHE A 151 19.64 -6.49 -2.85
CA PHE A 151 18.96 -7.19 -1.75
C PHE A 151 19.07 -8.72 -1.88
N ASP A 152 19.97 -9.22 -2.72
CA ASP A 152 20.20 -10.66 -2.93
C ASP A 152 18.92 -11.47 -3.22
N ILE A 153 17.99 -10.86 -3.96
CA ILE A 153 16.74 -11.51 -4.38
C ILE A 153 17.07 -12.40 -5.60
N PRO A 154 16.59 -13.64 -5.69
CA PRO A 154 16.81 -14.47 -6.87
C PRO A 154 16.23 -13.80 -8.12
N HIS A 155 17.00 -13.76 -9.22
CA HIS A 155 16.57 -13.13 -10.48
C HIS A 155 15.27 -13.71 -11.05
N GLU A 156 14.90 -14.94 -10.71
CA GLU A 156 13.62 -15.54 -11.04
C GLU A 156 12.43 -14.71 -10.54
N PHE A 157 12.63 -13.92 -9.48
CA PHE A 157 11.63 -13.02 -8.92
C PHE A 157 11.18 -11.97 -9.95
N ILE A 158 12.02 -11.57 -10.93
CA ILE A 158 11.64 -10.67 -12.03
C ILE A 158 10.35 -11.15 -12.73
N LYS A 159 10.17 -12.47 -12.86
CA LYS A 159 9.01 -13.03 -13.55
C LYS A 159 7.70 -12.86 -12.75
N VAL A 160 7.79 -12.82 -11.42
CA VAL A 160 6.63 -12.67 -10.52
C VAL A 160 6.46 -11.24 -9.99
N LEU A 161 7.49 -10.40 -10.06
CA LEU A 161 7.47 -9.00 -9.62
C LEU A 161 6.25 -8.20 -10.13
N PRO A 162 5.74 -8.38 -11.37
CA PRO A 162 4.54 -7.67 -11.79
C PRO A 162 3.32 -7.84 -10.86
N TYR A 163 3.22 -8.96 -10.15
CA TYR A 163 2.15 -9.29 -9.20
C TYR A 163 2.37 -8.69 -7.80
N PHE A 164 3.58 -8.22 -7.51
CA PHE A 164 4.02 -7.61 -6.25
C PHE A 164 4.52 -6.16 -6.46
N SER A 165 4.16 -5.53 -7.59
CA SER A 165 4.70 -4.23 -7.98
C SER A 165 3.93 -3.08 -7.34
N ASP A 166 2.61 -2.99 -7.57
CA ASP A 166 1.77 -1.93 -7.01
C ASP A 166 0.30 -2.39 -6.91
N PRO A 167 -0.50 -1.83 -5.98
CA PRO A 167 -1.87 -2.28 -5.73
C PRO A 167 -2.88 -1.90 -6.83
N PHE A 168 -2.50 -1.03 -7.76
CA PHE A 168 -3.41 -0.50 -8.79
C PHE A 168 -3.25 -1.19 -10.14
N LYS A 169 -2.25 -2.07 -10.27
CA LYS A 169 -1.92 -2.73 -11.52
C LYS A 169 -2.92 -3.83 -11.85
N ASN A 170 -3.64 -3.64 -12.95
CA ASN A 170 -4.47 -4.67 -13.55
C ASN A 170 -3.63 -5.48 -14.54
N LEU A 171 -3.38 -6.75 -14.22
CA LEU A 171 -2.62 -7.66 -15.09
C LEU A 171 -3.57 -8.43 -16.02
N PRO A 172 -3.14 -8.74 -17.25
CA PRO A 172 -3.94 -9.51 -18.19
C PRO A 172 -4.16 -10.94 -17.68
N SER A 173 -5.17 -11.60 -18.23
CA SER A 173 -5.41 -13.01 -17.94
C SER A 173 -4.23 -13.88 -18.40
N LEU A 174 -3.93 -14.92 -17.63
CA LEU A 174 -2.85 -15.84 -17.94
C LEU A 174 -3.31 -16.95 -18.90
N SER A 175 -2.49 -17.22 -19.92
CA SER A 175 -2.55 -18.46 -20.70
C SER A 175 -1.96 -19.62 -19.88
N LEU A 176 -2.28 -20.87 -20.25
CA LEU A 176 -1.69 -22.05 -19.59
C LEU A 176 -0.16 -22.02 -19.61
N GLY A 177 0.44 -21.69 -20.77
CA GLY A 177 1.89 -21.53 -20.88
C GLY A 177 2.45 -20.38 -20.03
N GLY A 178 1.68 -19.31 -19.82
CA GLY A 178 2.03 -18.25 -18.88
C GLY A 178 2.06 -18.74 -17.43
N ILE A 179 1.05 -19.51 -17.03
CA ILE A 179 1.00 -20.13 -15.69
C ILE A 179 2.19 -21.06 -15.49
N ASP A 180 2.50 -21.92 -16.47
CA ASP A 180 3.63 -22.85 -16.38
C ASP A 180 4.98 -22.15 -16.28
N LYS A 181 5.16 -21.03 -17.00
CA LYS A 181 6.38 -20.22 -16.91
C LYS A 181 6.57 -19.63 -15.51
N LEU A 182 5.48 -19.22 -14.85
CA LEU A 182 5.52 -18.71 -13.47
C LEU A 182 5.74 -19.86 -12.48
N LEU A 183 5.02 -20.97 -12.59
CA LEU A 183 5.19 -22.13 -11.68
C LEU A 183 6.63 -22.67 -11.67
N LYS A 184 7.35 -22.59 -12.79
CA LYS A 184 8.77 -22.98 -12.88
C LYS A 184 9.70 -22.17 -11.95
N THR A 185 9.31 -21.00 -11.47
CA THR A 185 10.12 -20.22 -10.52
C THR A 185 9.89 -20.61 -9.05
N GLN A 186 8.86 -21.41 -8.76
CA GLN A 186 8.45 -21.72 -7.39
C GLN A 186 9.55 -22.37 -6.56
N TYR A 187 10.25 -23.37 -7.10
CA TYR A 187 11.29 -24.07 -6.35
C TYR A 187 12.39 -23.10 -5.91
N LYS A 188 12.86 -22.25 -6.83
CA LYS A 188 13.89 -21.26 -6.55
C LYS A 188 13.44 -20.27 -5.47
N LEU A 189 12.24 -19.71 -5.60
CA LEU A 189 11.76 -18.63 -4.73
C LEU A 189 11.23 -19.11 -3.37
N CYS A 190 10.63 -20.30 -3.30
CA CYS A 190 10.01 -20.80 -2.07
C CYS A 190 10.87 -21.81 -1.31
N ILE A 191 11.76 -22.54 -2.00
CA ILE A 191 12.48 -23.69 -1.43
C ILE A 191 13.98 -23.46 -1.40
N GLU A 192 14.60 -23.09 -2.52
CA GLU A 192 16.06 -22.97 -2.63
C GLU A 192 16.58 -21.69 -1.97
N TRP A 193 15.93 -20.54 -2.22
CA TRP A 193 16.31 -19.28 -1.62
C TRP A 193 16.17 -19.33 -0.09
N LYS A 194 17.23 -18.89 0.60
CA LYS A 194 17.31 -18.75 2.06
C LYS A 194 17.84 -17.37 2.37
N GLY A 195 17.09 -16.61 3.16
CA GLY A 195 17.43 -15.26 3.58
C GLY A 195 16.25 -14.61 4.27
N ASP A 196 16.48 -13.46 4.90
CA ASP A 196 15.46 -12.80 5.72
C ASP A 196 14.25 -12.35 4.89
N LEU A 197 14.49 -11.79 3.70
CA LEU A 197 13.43 -11.47 2.74
C LEU A 197 12.63 -12.70 2.32
N GLN A 198 13.28 -13.86 2.18
CA GLN A 198 12.55 -15.09 1.86
C GLN A 198 11.61 -15.50 2.99
N LEU A 199 12.03 -15.33 4.25
CA LEU A 199 11.19 -15.61 5.42
C LEU A 199 10.01 -14.65 5.50
N GLU A 200 10.24 -13.34 5.29
CA GLU A 200 9.16 -12.34 5.21
C GLU A 200 8.18 -12.66 4.07
N TRP A 201 8.69 -13.04 2.90
CA TRP A 201 7.88 -13.22 1.69
C TRP A 201 7.26 -14.59 1.55
N ALA A 202 7.71 -15.59 2.31
CA ALA A 202 7.22 -16.97 2.26
C ALA A 202 5.69 -17.08 2.24
N PRO A 203 4.91 -16.50 3.18
CA PRO A 203 3.45 -16.63 3.17
C PRO A 203 2.82 -16.07 1.89
N PHE A 204 3.33 -14.96 1.38
CA PHE A 204 2.83 -14.29 0.17
C PHE A 204 3.16 -15.07 -1.10
N LEU A 205 4.39 -15.56 -1.23
CA LEU A 205 4.83 -16.38 -2.36
C LEU A 205 4.07 -17.70 -2.40
N TRP A 206 3.95 -18.39 -1.27
CA TRP A 206 3.17 -19.64 -1.20
C TRP A 206 1.73 -19.41 -1.60
N LYS A 207 1.09 -18.35 -1.10
CA LYS A 207 -0.28 -18.01 -1.51
C LYS A 207 -0.39 -17.78 -3.01
N PHE A 208 0.52 -16.99 -3.59
CA PHE A 208 0.54 -16.71 -5.03
C PHE A 208 0.68 -17.98 -5.88
N TYR A 209 1.61 -18.87 -5.53
CA TYR A 209 1.78 -20.12 -6.27
C TYR A 209 0.60 -21.09 -6.11
N LEU A 210 -0.02 -21.15 -4.93
CA LEU A 210 -1.24 -21.92 -4.74
C LEU A 210 -2.38 -21.39 -5.62
N ASP A 211 -2.53 -20.08 -5.74
CA ASP A 211 -3.51 -19.47 -6.64
C ASP A 211 -3.22 -19.79 -8.12
N LEU A 212 -1.95 -19.82 -8.53
CA LEU A 212 -1.57 -20.24 -9.88
C LEU A 212 -1.90 -21.72 -10.16
N ILE A 213 -1.68 -22.61 -9.18
CA ILE A 213 -2.05 -24.03 -9.28
C ILE A 213 -3.56 -24.17 -9.42
N LEU A 214 -4.33 -23.44 -8.60
CA LEU A 214 -5.78 -23.42 -8.70
C LEU A 214 -6.25 -22.94 -10.08
N LEU A 215 -5.70 -21.80 -10.53
CA LEU A 215 -6.01 -21.24 -11.84
C LEU A 215 -5.70 -22.22 -12.98
N LYS A 216 -4.58 -22.96 -12.88
CA LYS A 216 -4.23 -24.01 -13.85
C LYS A 216 -5.28 -25.11 -13.87
N LYS A 217 -5.64 -25.65 -12.70
CA LYS A 217 -6.64 -26.74 -12.57
C LYS A 217 -7.99 -26.37 -13.18
N ILE A 218 -8.46 -25.15 -12.89
CA ILE A 218 -9.70 -24.60 -13.47
C ILE A 218 -9.60 -24.55 -15.00
N LYS A 219 -8.50 -24.00 -15.55
CA LYS A 219 -8.32 -23.86 -17.00
C LYS A 219 -8.13 -25.18 -17.74
N THR A 220 -7.62 -26.23 -17.09
CA THR A 220 -7.43 -27.55 -17.72
C THR A 220 -8.64 -28.46 -17.60
N GLY A 221 -9.72 -28.03 -16.93
CA GLY A 221 -10.89 -28.88 -16.67
C GLY A 221 -10.54 -30.10 -15.83
N ASP A 222 -9.70 -29.94 -14.79
CA ASP A 222 -9.38 -31.03 -13.86
C ASP A 222 -10.67 -31.61 -13.25
N SER A 223 -10.66 -32.89 -12.89
CA SER A 223 -11.88 -33.54 -12.41
C SER A 223 -12.43 -32.82 -11.17
N GLN A 224 -13.76 -32.74 -11.06
CA GLN A 224 -14.42 -32.07 -9.94
C GLN A 224 -13.93 -32.64 -8.59
N PHE A 225 -13.69 -33.96 -8.53
CA PHE A 225 -13.14 -34.63 -7.36
C PHE A 225 -11.73 -34.16 -7.00
N ASN A 226 -10.82 -34.08 -7.97
CA ASN A 226 -9.44 -33.63 -7.75
C ASN A 226 -9.39 -32.15 -7.32
N LEU A 227 -10.26 -31.33 -7.91
CA LEU A 227 -10.36 -29.91 -7.57
C LEU A 227 -10.94 -29.72 -6.16
N GLU A 228 -12.00 -30.45 -5.81
CA GLU A 228 -12.63 -30.39 -4.49
C GLU A 228 -11.66 -30.81 -3.38
N GLN A 229 -10.96 -31.94 -3.54
CA GLN A 229 -9.95 -32.37 -2.57
C GLN A 229 -8.84 -31.33 -2.38
N TRP A 230 -8.41 -30.68 -3.45
CA TRP A 230 -7.37 -29.66 -3.39
C TRP A 230 -7.85 -28.40 -2.65
N LEU A 231 -9.10 -27.99 -2.87
CA LEU A 231 -9.73 -26.83 -2.25
C LEU A 231 -10.00 -27.03 -0.75
N ASN A 232 -10.41 -28.23 -0.31
CA ASN A 232 -10.79 -28.55 1.07
C ASN A 232 -9.73 -28.19 2.12
N ARG A 233 -8.45 -28.22 1.76
CA ARG A 233 -7.34 -27.94 2.68
C ARG A 233 -6.90 -26.47 2.69
N ARG A 234 -7.48 -25.62 1.83
CA ARG A 234 -6.90 -24.31 1.46
C ARG A 234 -7.89 -23.15 1.44
N TYR A 235 -9.17 -23.41 1.21
CA TYR A 235 -10.20 -22.38 1.11
C TYR A 235 -11.41 -22.73 1.97
N SER A 236 -12.10 -21.70 2.46
CA SER A 236 -13.31 -21.87 3.25
C SER A 236 -14.43 -22.51 2.44
N ASP A 237 -15.36 -23.16 3.13
CA ASP A 237 -16.49 -23.85 2.48
C ASP A 237 -17.32 -22.96 1.56
N PRO A 238 -17.67 -21.70 1.91
CA PRO A 238 -18.42 -20.83 1.01
C PRO A 238 -17.66 -20.53 -0.29
N LEU A 239 -16.36 -20.24 -0.20
CA LEU A 239 -15.54 -19.91 -1.36
C LEU A 239 -15.30 -21.12 -2.26
N LYS A 240 -14.99 -22.28 -1.67
CA LYS A 240 -14.87 -23.55 -2.40
C LYS A 240 -16.14 -23.87 -3.19
N LYS A 241 -17.33 -23.73 -2.57
CA LYS A 241 -18.62 -23.98 -3.24
C LYS A 241 -18.83 -23.08 -4.45
N THR A 242 -18.42 -21.81 -4.36
CA THR A 242 -18.50 -20.88 -5.50
C THR A 242 -17.52 -21.27 -6.61
N ILE A 243 -16.29 -21.65 -6.26
CA ILE A 243 -15.28 -22.07 -7.26
C ILE A 243 -15.75 -23.33 -8.02
N LEU A 244 -16.35 -24.30 -7.34
CA LEU A 244 -16.82 -25.55 -7.95
C LEU A 244 -18.09 -25.40 -8.82
N ARG A 245 -18.78 -24.26 -8.75
CA ARG A 245 -19.98 -23.97 -9.57
C ARG A 245 -19.65 -23.37 -10.93
N ASN A 246 -18.43 -22.84 -11.10
CA ASN A 246 -17.92 -22.23 -12.33
C ASN A 246 -16.99 -23.20 -13.07
#